data_AF-A0A0L1J6E8-F1
#
_entry.id   AF-A0A0L1J6E8-F1
#
_cell.length_a   1.000
_cell.length_b   1.000
_cell.length_c   1.000
_cell.angle_alpha   90.00
_cell.angle_beta   90.00
_cell.angle_gamma   90.00
#
_symmetry.space_group_name_H-M   'P 1'
#
loop_
_entity.id
_entity.type
_entity.pdbx_description
1 polymer ?
#
loop_
_entity_poly.entity_id
_entity_poly.type
_entity_poly.pdbx_seq_one_letter_code
_entity_poly.pdbx_strand_id
1 'polypeptide(L)'
;MLLHRILVLASVTLAAGAVAASTESEDTLPQCAVTCQSQLIADNSTSCASTDTSCLCGDDTFQNDMVTCVSASCTPKQTLLTTRLSNRQCGIPPHKGRPELDSATLVPLIFSTLLFANRIAAKFMGLGGGWGPDDYTIIVAYGLAVAIFGVNASMIHYGFGQNMWDITPLDNITIVLKYFFAFVILYKTQISLAKISVCLFLLRIFQSKLFRYGAFTIIALNAAIGITWVMTDSLRCIPVHLSWDQWATGEQGTCVNFIAVTFVNAYVNIGVDTVMVLMPVYEVFKLNLSARKKAGVSVMFAMGLVLTGVAIARVIVFWFNRWNTNPTVQLQPIVHWSVIEVHIAVMCACLPTFRAMLVHIFPKVLGNTSDQSYYEQRNTPSKPPTFGSSQALSKSHINKTVSYSVDYGANKRPQRHSFVPLVELDPHDH
;
A
#
# COMPACT_ATOMS: atom_id res chain seq x y z
N MET A 1 29.52 22.09 -1.96
CA MET A 1 30.62 21.20 -1.48
C MET A 1 30.56 20.84 0.02
N LEU A 2 29.52 21.25 0.77
CA LEU A 2 29.31 20.81 2.16
C LEU A 2 28.22 19.72 2.33
N LEU A 3 27.30 19.55 1.36
CA LEU A 3 26.30 18.47 1.41
C LEU A 3 26.81 17.09 0.98
N HIS A 4 27.91 17.01 0.22
CA HIS A 4 28.49 15.73 -0.20
C HIS A 4 29.42 15.12 0.86
N ARG A 5 29.82 15.90 1.87
CA ARG A 5 30.63 15.43 3.00
C ARG A 5 29.80 14.90 4.18
N ILE A 6 28.52 15.24 4.26
CA ILE A 6 27.61 14.74 5.31
C ILE A 6 27.07 13.33 4.97
N LEU A 7 27.02 12.96 3.69
CA LEU A 7 26.57 11.64 3.23
C LEU A 7 27.65 10.55 3.24
N VAL A 8 28.92 10.90 3.50
CA VAL A 8 30.07 9.96 3.48
C VAL A 8 30.60 9.66 4.90
N LEU A 9 30.10 10.36 5.93
CA LEU A 9 30.56 10.21 7.33
C LEU A 9 29.71 9.26 8.19
N ALA A 10 28.73 8.56 7.62
CA ALA A 10 27.96 7.53 8.32
C ALA A 10 28.50 6.10 8.14
N SER A 11 29.55 5.94 7.34
CA SER A 11 30.30 4.69 7.20
C SER A 11 31.71 4.91 7.75
N VAL A 12 32.18 3.99 8.57
CA VAL A 12 33.49 3.97 9.27
C VAL A 12 33.44 4.58 10.68
N THR A 13 33.03 3.77 11.66
CA THR A 13 33.90 3.28 12.76
C THR A 13 33.05 2.46 13.75
N LEU A 14 33.30 1.15 13.85
CA LEU A 14 33.61 0.52 15.14
C LEU A 14 34.21 -0.86 14.90
N ALA A 15 35.47 -0.96 15.31
CA ALA A 15 36.31 -2.12 15.19
C ALA A 15 36.07 -3.09 16.35
N ALA A 16 36.24 -4.37 16.01
CA ALA A 16 36.94 -5.40 16.77
C ALA A 16 36.52 -5.63 18.24
N GLY A 17 35.53 -6.50 18.42
CA GLY A 17 35.55 -7.48 19.49
C GLY A 17 35.97 -8.82 18.90
N ALA A 18 37.23 -9.21 19.08
CA ALA A 18 37.70 -10.54 18.72
C ALA A 18 37.17 -11.55 19.76
N VAL A 19 36.03 -12.17 19.45
CA VAL A 19 35.69 -13.47 20.04
C VAL A 19 36.27 -14.51 19.08
N ALA A 20 37.11 -15.40 19.61
CA ALA A 20 37.72 -16.49 18.86
C ALA A 20 36.62 -17.34 18.20
N ALA A 21 36.33 -17.07 16.93
CA ALA A 21 35.54 -17.95 16.09
C ALA A 21 36.45 -19.13 15.71
N SER A 22 36.20 -20.28 16.31
CA SER A 22 36.73 -21.54 15.80
C SER A 22 36.31 -21.67 14.33
N THR A 23 37.28 -21.63 13.42
CA THR A 23 37.11 -21.99 12.01
C THR A 23 36.78 -23.48 11.94
N GLU A 24 35.51 -23.84 12.15
CA GLU A 24 34.97 -25.11 11.69
C GLU A 24 34.86 -25.02 10.15
N SER A 25 35.47 -25.97 9.45
CA SER A 25 35.37 -26.08 7.99
C SER A 25 33.91 -26.25 7.58
N GLU A 26 33.40 -25.40 6.67
CA GLU A 26 32.01 -25.42 6.17
C GLU A 26 31.60 -26.73 5.46
N ASP A 27 32.53 -27.66 5.25
CA ASP A 27 32.31 -28.94 4.56
C ASP A 27 32.32 -30.17 5.48
N THR A 28 32.54 -29.99 6.79
CA THR A 28 32.59 -31.10 7.76
C THR A 28 31.47 -31.01 8.79
N LEU A 29 30.89 -32.17 9.14
CA LEU A 29 29.85 -32.25 10.16
C LEU A 29 30.41 -31.82 11.54
N PRO A 30 29.73 -30.94 12.29
CA PRO A 30 30.21 -30.52 13.60
C PRO A 30 30.18 -31.68 14.61
N GLN A 31 31.07 -31.65 15.60
CA GLN A 31 31.25 -32.73 16.57
C GLN A 31 29.97 -33.06 17.36
N CYS A 32 29.14 -32.05 17.64
CA CYS A 32 27.86 -32.25 18.33
C CYS A 32 26.90 -33.14 17.49
N ALA A 33 26.88 -32.97 16.16
CA ALA A 33 26.03 -33.73 15.27
C ALA A 33 26.57 -35.16 15.06
N VAL A 34 27.90 -35.34 15.00
CA VAL A 34 28.53 -36.67 15.00
C VAL A 34 28.17 -37.44 16.28
N THR A 35 28.19 -36.76 17.43
CA THR A 35 27.82 -37.35 18.73
C THR A 35 26.36 -37.80 18.72
N CYS A 36 25.42 -36.94 18.29
CA CYS A 36 24.01 -37.29 18.13
C CYS A 36 23.80 -38.50 17.22
N GLN A 37 24.45 -38.52 16.05
CA GLN A 37 24.37 -39.65 15.12
C GLN A 37 24.84 -40.96 15.77
N SER A 38 25.97 -40.93 16.49
CA SER A 38 26.50 -42.11 17.17
C SER A 38 25.60 -42.63 18.30
N GLN A 39 24.96 -41.73 19.05
CA GLN A 39 24.03 -42.07 20.12
C GLN A 39 22.76 -42.73 19.57
N LEU A 40 22.17 -42.14 18.54
CA LEU A 40 20.95 -42.67 17.92
C LEU A 40 21.17 -44.07 17.33
N ILE A 41 22.34 -44.31 16.72
CA ILE A 41 22.70 -45.64 16.20
C ILE A 41 22.93 -46.63 17.35
N ALA A 42 23.53 -46.20 18.47
CA ALA A 42 23.73 -47.04 19.64
C ALA A 42 22.41 -47.40 20.36
N ASP A 43 21.43 -46.51 20.33
CA ASP A 43 20.11 -46.69 20.95
C ASP A 43 19.15 -47.54 20.09
N ASN A 44 19.63 -48.16 18.99
CA ASN A 44 18.82 -48.94 18.03
C ASN A 44 17.62 -48.17 17.46
N SER A 45 17.73 -46.84 17.32
CA SER A 45 16.68 -46.02 16.68
C SER A 45 16.50 -46.34 15.19
N THR A 46 17.47 -47.02 14.56
CA THR A 46 17.43 -47.41 13.14
C THR A 46 17.95 -48.82 12.96
N SER A 47 17.49 -49.48 11.89
CA SER A 47 18.07 -50.74 11.41
C SER A 47 19.23 -50.53 10.42
N CYS A 48 19.61 -49.29 10.14
CA CYS A 48 20.60 -48.93 9.13
C CYS A 48 22.03 -49.05 9.66
N ALA A 49 22.97 -49.46 8.81
CA ALA A 49 24.39 -49.39 9.12
C ALA A 49 24.86 -47.92 9.14
N SER A 50 25.80 -47.57 10.02
CA SER A 50 26.34 -46.20 10.13
C SER A 50 26.99 -45.66 8.85
N THR A 51 27.43 -46.56 7.97
CA THR A 51 28.03 -46.24 6.66
C THR A 51 27.02 -46.21 5.53
N ASP A 52 25.79 -46.69 5.73
CA ASP A 52 24.76 -46.73 4.70
C ASP A 52 23.94 -45.43 4.71
N THR A 53 24.49 -44.42 4.04
CA THR A 53 23.86 -43.10 3.91
C THR A 53 22.49 -43.18 3.24
N SER A 54 22.30 -44.08 2.29
CA SER A 54 21.03 -44.22 1.56
C SER A 54 19.92 -44.76 2.47
N CYS A 55 20.25 -45.74 3.32
CA CYS A 55 19.33 -46.25 4.33
C CYS A 55 18.99 -45.17 5.37
N LEU A 56 19.99 -44.48 5.91
CA LEU A 56 19.81 -43.42 6.91
C LEU A 56 18.96 -42.25 6.38
N CYS A 57 19.09 -41.89 5.10
CA CYS A 57 18.29 -40.86 4.46
C CYS A 57 16.83 -41.28 4.21
N GLY A 58 16.55 -42.58 4.17
CA GLY A 58 15.20 -43.13 3.97
C GLY A 58 14.44 -43.44 5.27
N ASP A 59 15.09 -43.33 6.42
CA ASP A 59 14.50 -43.63 7.73
C ASP A 59 13.94 -42.35 8.39
N ASP A 60 12.62 -42.15 8.29
CA ASP A 60 11.95 -40.98 8.85
C ASP A 60 12.09 -40.88 10.38
N THR A 61 12.14 -42.02 11.08
CA THR A 61 12.33 -42.04 12.54
C THR A 61 13.70 -41.53 12.92
N PHE A 62 14.73 -42.01 12.24
CA PHE A 62 16.10 -41.51 12.40
C PHE A 62 16.21 -40.01 12.15
N GLN A 63 15.64 -39.53 11.04
CA GLN A 63 15.75 -38.12 10.67
C GLN A 63 15.08 -37.20 11.70
N ASN A 64 13.92 -37.58 12.22
CA ASN A 64 13.22 -36.82 13.26
C ASN A 64 13.98 -36.81 14.59
N ASP A 65 14.51 -37.96 15.00
CA ASP A 65 15.29 -38.07 16.24
C ASP A 65 16.62 -37.32 16.12
N MET A 66 17.23 -37.31 14.93
CA MET A 66 18.44 -36.55 14.65
C MET A 66 18.19 -35.03 14.73
N VAL A 67 17.09 -34.53 14.14
CA VAL A 67 16.69 -33.12 14.29
C VAL A 67 16.46 -32.76 15.76
N THR A 68 15.82 -33.65 16.52
CA THR A 68 15.56 -33.45 17.95
C THR A 68 16.85 -33.41 18.76
N CYS A 69 17.78 -34.33 18.53
CA CYS A 69 19.07 -34.35 19.23
C CYS A 69 19.94 -33.14 18.89
N VAL A 70 20.04 -32.79 17.60
CA VAL A 70 20.87 -31.67 17.12
C VAL A 70 20.33 -30.33 17.61
N SER A 71 19.02 -30.13 17.60
CA SER A 71 18.41 -28.89 18.09
C SER A 71 18.59 -28.71 19.62
N ALA A 72 18.72 -29.81 20.37
CA ALA A 72 18.98 -29.77 21.80
C ALA A 72 20.48 -29.64 22.15
N SER A 73 21.37 -30.23 21.35
CA SER A 73 22.79 -30.42 21.71
C SER A 73 23.76 -29.53 20.94
N CYS A 74 23.36 -28.95 19.80
CA CYS A 74 24.19 -28.10 18.95
C CYS A 74 23.81 -26.62 19.05
N THR A 75 24.74 -25.74 18.68
CA THR A 75 24.43 -24.32 18.47
C THR A 75 23.54 -24.13 17.24
N PRO A 76 22.71 -23.07 17.15
CA PRO A 76 21.85 -22.82 15.99
C PRO A 76 22.60 -22.79 14.64
N LYS A 77 23.82 -22.22 14.62
CA LYS A 77 24.68 -22.23 13.42
C LYS A 77 25.06 -23.65 13.01
N GLN A 78 25.46 -24.49 13.98
CA GLN A 78 25.81 -25.89 13.76
C GLN A 78 24.59 -26.73 13.35
N THR A 79 23.41 -26.44 13.89
CA THR A 79 22.16 -27.07 13.47
C THR A 79 21.89 -26.82 11.98
N LEU A 80 21.97 -25.56 11.54
CA LEU A 80 21.76 -25.22 10.13
C LEU A 80 22.82 -25.85 9.23
N LEU A 81 24.09 -25.82 9.64
CA LEU A 81 25.18 -26.47 8.92
C LEU A 81 24.94 -27.99 8.79
N THR A 82 24.53 -28.63 9.89
CA THR A 82 24.19 -30.06 9.94
C THR A 82 23.04 -30.39 8.97
N THR A 83 21.97 -29.60 8.99
CA THR A 83 20.84 -29.78 8.06
C THR A 83 21.29 -29.64 6.60
N ARG A 84 22.13 -28.64 6.30
CA ARG A 84 22.68 -28.45 4.95
C ARG A 84 23.51 -29.64 4.47
N LEU A 85 24.44 -30.11 5.30
CA LEU A 85 25.33 -31.22 4.98
C LEU A 85 24.55 -32.54 4.86
N SER A 86 23.59 -32.78 5.76
CA SER A 86 22.67 -33.92 5.68
C SER A 86 21.87 -33.91 4.38
N ASN A 87 21.26 -32.77 4.02
CA ASN A 87 20.52 -32.63 2.76
C ASN A 87 21.40 -32.90 1.52
N ARG A 88 22.66 -32.44 1.53
CA ARG A 88 23.63 -32.74 0.48
C ARG A 88 23.96 -34.23 0.39
N GLN A 89 24.16 -34.90 1.53
CA GLN A 89 24.43 -36.34 1.58
C GLN A 89 23.23 -37.16 1.07
N CYS A 90 22.01 -36.73 1.39
CA CYS A 90 20.77 -37.37 0.92
C CYS A 90 20.38 -36.99 -0.52
N GLY A 91 21.18 -36.18 -1.22
CA GLY A 91 20.87 -35.75 -2.58
C GLY A 91 19.63 -34.85 -2.71
N ILE A 92 19.20 -34.21 -1.61
CA ILE A 92 18.05 -33.31 -1.58
C ILE A 92 18.47 -31.97 -2.19
N PRO A 93 17.88 -31.55 -3.32
CA PRO A 93 18.28 -30.31 -3.98
C PRO A 93 17.90 -29.09 -3.15
N PRO A 94 18.72 -28.02 -3.14
CA PRO A 94 18.40 -26.80 -2.42
C PRO A 94 17.15 -26.15 -2.99
N HIS A 95 16.32 -25.59 -2.11
CA HIS A 95 15.11 -24.89 -2.53
C HIS A 95 15.50 -23.58 -3.23
N LYS A 96 15.20 -23.49 -4.53
CA LYS A 96 15.42 -22.27 -5.31
C LYS A 96 14.24 -21.32 -5.06
N GLY A 97 14.53 -20.19 -4.41
CA GLY A 97 13.57 -19.10 -4.25
C GLY A 97 13.21 -18.45 -5.60
N ARG A 98 12.22 -17.55 -5.58
CA ARG A 98 11.87 -16.70 -6.73
C ARG A 98 13.05 -15.84 -7.19
N PRO A 99 13.13 -15.51 -8.50
CA PRO A 99 14.16 -14.61 -9.02
C PRO A 99 14.01 -13.19 -8.47
N GLU A 100 15.12 -12.44 -8.42
CA GLU A 100 15.14 -11.03 -7.98
C GLU A 100 14.18 -10.16 -8.81
N LEU A 101 14.13 -10.42 -10.12
CA LEU A 101 13.25 -9.76 -11.08
C LEU A 101 12.12 -10.71 -11.47
N ASP A 102 11.15 -10.90 -10.57
CA ASP A 102 9.93 -11.65 -10.87
C ASP A 102 8.95 -10.76 -11.66
N SER A 103 8.44 -11.28 -12.78
CA SER A 103 7.51 -10.58 -13.67
C SER A 103 6.25 -10.13 -12.93
N ALA A 104 5.81 -10.91 -11.94
CA ALA A 104 4.67 -10.60 -11.08
C ALA A 104 4.85 -9.31 -10.26
N THR A 105 6.09 -8.92 -9.92
CA THR A 105 6.38 -7.66 -9.19
C THR A 105 6.82 -6.54 -10.12
N LEU A 106 7.52 -6.87 -11.21
CA LEU A 106 8.00 -5.89 -12.18
C LEU A 106 6.85 -5.23 -12.96
N VAL A 107 5.83 -6.00 -13.34
CA VAL A 107 4.67 -5.47 -14.08
C VAL A 107 3.93 -4.41 -13.27
N PRO A 108 3.49 -4.65 -12.01
CA PRO A 108 2.89 -3.61 -11.17
C PRO A 108 3.80 -2.39 -10.96
N LEU A 109 5.12 -2.58 -10.80
CA LEU A 109 6.06 -1.47 -10.69
C LEU A 109 6.02 -0.58 -11.93
N ILE A 110 6.09 -1.14 -13.14
CA ILE A 110 6.04 -0.38 -14.40
C ILE A 110 4.72 0.37 -14.52
N PHE A 111 3.58 -0.30 -14.31
CA PHE A 111 2.28 0.36 -14.39
C PHE A 111 2.11 1.46 -13.34
N SER A 112 2.55 1.23 -12.10
CA SER A 112 2.50 2.25 -11.04
C SER A 112 3.37 3.46 -11.39
N THR A 113 4.57 3.24 -11.94
CA THR A 113 5.48 4.28 -12.42
C THR A 113 4.84 5.11 -13.53
N LEU A 114 4.22 4.47 -14.52
CA LEU A 114 3.57 5.16 -15.64
C LEU A 114 2.39 6.03 -15.17
N LEU A 115 1.53 5.49 -14.31
CA LEU A 115 0.38 6.24 -13.77
C LEU A 115 0.83 7.40 -12.88
N PHE A 116 1.85 7.19 -12.06
CA PHE A 116 2.44 8.22 -11.23
C PHE A 116 3.09 9.33 -12.08
N ALA A 117 3.92 8.96 -13.06
CA ALA A 117 4.53 9.92 -13.98
C ALA A 117 3.49 10.75 -14.72
N ASN A 118 2.40 10.11 -15.20
CA ASN A 118 1.30 10.82 -15.82
C ASN A 118 0.62 11.81 -14.85
N ARG A 119 0.38 11.41 -13.60
CA ARG A 119 -0.18 12.29 -12.56
C ARG A 119 0.71 13.51 -12.33
N ILE A 120 2.03 13.31 -12.22
CA ILE A 120 3.00 14.39 -12.02
C ILE A 120 3.07 15.33 -13.24
N ALA A 121 3.11 14.77 -14.45
CA ALA A 121 3.07 15.56 -15.69
C ALA A 121 1.80 16.42 -15.78
N ALA A 122 0.63 15.85 -15.48
CA ALA A 122 -0.64 16.59 -15.46
C ALA A 122 -0.64 17.78 -14.49
N LYS A 123 0.10 17.68 -13.38
CA LYS A 123 0.25 18.74 -12.38
C LYS A 123 1.21 19.82 -12.85
N PHE A 124 2.35 19.43 -13.43
CA PHE A 124 3.29 20.39 -14.02
C PHE A 124 2.68 21.18 -15.19
N MET A 125 1.83 20.54 -15.99
CA MET A 125 1.14 21.20 -17.09
C MET A 125 -0.07 22.06 -16.65
N GLY A 126 -0.44 22.02 -15.36
CA GLY A 126 -1.57 22.79 -14.82
C GLY A 126 -2.96 22.21 -15.09
N LEU A 127 -3.08 21.02 -15.69
CA LEU A 127 -4.36 20.38 -16.02
C LEU A 127 -5.04 19.72 -14.80
N GLY A 128 -4.28 19.35 -13.77
CA GLY A 128 -4.77 18.59 -12.61
C GLY A 128 -5.34 19.41 -11.45
N GLY A 129 -5.50 20.73 -11.62
CA GLY A 129 -5.63 21.67 -10.51
C GLY A 129 -4.34 21.74 -9.68
N GLY A 130 -4.06 22.90 -9.06
CA GLY A 130 -2.78 23.13 -8.37
C GLY A 130 -2.37 22.06 -7.36
N TRP A 131 -1.10 22.12 -6.93
CA TRP A 131 -0.51 21.19 -5.97
C TRP A 131 -1.31 21.13 -4.66
N GLY A 132 -1.72 19.92 -4.28
CA GLY A 132 -2.44 19.66 -3.05
C GLY A 132 -1.63 18.79 -2.07
N PRO A 133 -2.07 18.69 -0.80
CA PRO A 133 -1.46 17.78 0.17
C PRO A 133 -1.54 16.30 -0.26
N ASP A 134 -2.53 15.94 -1.09
CA ASP A 134 -2.65 14.62 -1.70
C ASP A 134 -1.50 14.31 -2.67
N ASP A 135 -0.98 15.32 -3.37
CA ASP A 135 0.14 15.19 -4.32
C ASP A 135 1.47 14.96 -3.60
N TYR A 136 1.75 15.67 -2.50
CA TYR A 136 2.97 15.47 -1.73
C TYR A 136 3.00 14.11 -1.03
N THR A 137 1.88 13.70 -0.46
CA THR A 137 1.78 12.41 0.24
C THR A 137 1.95 11.23 -0.72
N ILE A 138 1.40 11.29 -1.94
CA ILE A 138 1.60 10.22 -2.93
C ILE A 138 3.04 10.18 -3.46
N ILE A 139 3.74 11.32 -3.58
CA ILE A 139 5.16 11.35 -3.97
C ILE A 139 6.00 10.57 -2.96
N VAL A 140 5.80 10.83 -1.66
CA VAL A 140 6.51 10.09 -0.61
C VAL A 140 6.14 8.61 -0.64
N ALA A 141 4.85 8.28 -0.76
CA ALA A 141 4.40 6.88 -0.82
C ALA A 141 4.95 6.12 -2.04
N TYR A 142 5.08 6.79 -3.20
CA TYR A 142 5.71 6.19 -4.38
C TYR A 142 7.21 5.98 -4.19
N GLY A 143 7.93 6.95 -3.62
CA GLY A 143 9.35 6.80 -3.28
C GLY A 143 9.60 5.61 -2.35
N LEU A 144 8.75 5.42 -1.34
CA LEU A 144 8.78 4.24 -0.48
C LEU A 144 8.47 2.94 -1.24
N ALA A 145 7.50 2.93 -2.17
CA ALA A 145 7.20 1.74 -2.97
C ALA A 145 8.39 1.31 -3.84
N VAL A 146 9.12 2.25 -4.44
CA VAL A 146 10.35 1.96 -5.19
C VAL A 146 11.46 1.44 -4.26
N ALA A 147 11.62 2.04 -3.07
CA ALA A 147 12.58 1.56 -2.08
C ALA A 147 12.26 0.12 -1.61
N ILE A 148 10.98 -0.20 -1.39
CA ILE A 148 10.50 -1.53 -1.03
C ILE A 148 10.86 -2.55 -2.11
N PHE A 149 10.69 -2.21 -3.40
CA PHE A 149 11.10 -3.07 -4.50
C PHE A 149 12.61 -3.35 -4.48
N GLY A 150 13.44 -2.32 -4.28
CA GLY A 150 14.90 -2.46 -4.19
C GLY A 150 15.36 -3.27 -2.96
N VAL A 151 14.72 -3.07 -1.81
CA VAL A 151 14.97 -3.87 -0.60
C VAL A 151 14.59 -5.33 -0.83
N ASN A 152 13.45 -5.61 -1.45
CA ASN A 152 13.05 -6.98 -1.79
C ASN A 152 14.05 -7.65 -2.75
N ALA A 153 14.50 -6.95 -3.79
CA ALA A 153 15.53 -7.47 -4.69
C ALA A 153 16.84 -7.78 -3.94
N SER A 154 17.26 -6.88 -3.03
CA SER A 154 18.43 -7.09 -2.17
C SER A 154 18.27 -8.30 -1.26
N MET A 155 17.08 -8.49 -0.65
CA MET A 155 16.80 -9.67 0.18
C MET A 155 16.96 -10.97 -0.62
N ILE A 156 16.38 -11.02 -1.82
CA ILE A 156 16.47 -12.21 -2.69
C ILE A 156 17.92 -12.46 -3.11
N HIS A 157 18.67 -11.41 -3.42
CA HIS A 157 20.10 -11.49 -3.76
C HIS A 157 20.92 -12.20 -2.67
N TYR A 158 20.67 -11.87 -1.41
CA TYR A 158 21.34 -12.49 -0.26
C TYR A 158 20.75 -13.86 0.16
N GLY A 159 19.77 -14.39 -0.58
CA GLY A 159 19.23 -15.75 -0.38
C GLY A 159 17.83 -15.81 0.26
N PHE A 160 17.11 -14.70 0.39
CA PHE A 160 15.73 -14.74 0.88
C PHE A 160 14.83 -15.56 -0.05
N GLY A 161 14.04 -16.47 0.52
CA GLY A 161 13.25 -17.45 -0.23
C GLY A 161 13.98 -18.75 -0.53
N GLN A 162 15.28 -18.88 -0.23
CA GLN A 162 15.97 -20.17 -0.15
C GLN A 162 15.80 -20.75 1.26
N ASN A 163 16.05 -22.05 1.42
CA ASN A 163 16.09 -22.59 2.78
C ASN A 163 17.16 -21.88 3.59
N MET A 164 16.86 -21.58 4.85
CA MET A 164 17.78 -20.86 5.72
C MET A 164 19.17 -21.54 5.84
N TRP A 165 19.21 -22.87 5.83
CA TRP A 165 20.46 -23.65 5.84
C TRP A 165 21.18 -23.71 4.49
N ASP A 166 20.55 -23.34 3.38
CA ASP A 166 21.17 -23.31 2.05
C ASP A 166 21.86 -21.96 1.75
N ILE A 167 21.61 -20.94 2.57
CA ILE A 167 22.17 -19.58 2.41
C ILE A 167 23.66 -19.60 2.78
N THR A 168 24.51 -19.23 1.81
CA THR A 168 25.96 -19.11 2.01
C THR A 168 26.54 -17.77 1.60
N PRO A 169 27.46 -17.20 2.39
CA PRO A 169 27.86 -17.61 3.75
C PRO A 169 26.70 -17.50 4.76
N LEU A 170 26.73 -18.25 5.87
CA LEU A 170 25.65 -18.23 6.88
C LEU A 170 25.40 -16.84 7.46
N ASP A 171 26.42 -15.98 7.53
CA ASP A 171 26.29 -14.61 8.00
C ASP A 171 25.39 -13.74 7.09
N ASN A 172 25.13 -14.16 5.83
CA ASN A 172 24.15 -13.52 4.96
C ASN A 172 22.72 -13.59 5.53
N ILE A 173 22.42 -14.57 6.40
CA ILE A 173 21.12 -14.67 7.07
C ILE A 173 20.85 -13.40 7.90
N THR A 174 21.85 -12.91 8.64
CA THR A 174 21.72 -11.65 9.40
C THR A 174 21.46 -10.47 8.47
N ILE A 175 22.13 -10.41 7.32
CA ILE A 175 21.93 -9.35 6.33
C ILE A 175 20.49 -9.39 5.79
N VAL A 176 20.00 -10.58 5.41
CA VAL A 176 18.62 -10.80 4.96
C VAL A 176 17.61 -10.36 6.01
N LEU A 177 17.81 -10.71 7.27
CA LEU A 177 16.90 -10.34 8.37
C LEU A 177 16.91 -8.84 8.66
N LYS A 178 18.05 -8.15 8.50
CA LYS A 178 18.12 -6.68 8.58
C LYS A 178 17.32 -6.01 7.47
N TYR A 179 17.45 -6.49 6.24
CA TYR A 179 16.62 -5.99 5.14
C TYR A 179 15.14 -6.31 5.33
N PHE A 180 14.80 -7.50 5.84
CA PHE A 180 13.42 -7.87 6.18
C PHE A 180 12.83 -6.94 7.24
N PHE A 181 13.60 -6.60 8.28
CA PHE A 181 13.21 -5.63 9.30
C PHE A 181 12.89 -4.26 8.67
N ALA A 182 13.78 -3.75 7.82
CA ALA A 182 13.55 -2.50 7.09
C ALA A 182 12.33 -2.58 6.16
N PHE A 183 12.16 -3.69 5.44
CA PHE A 183 11.04 -3.94 4.53
C PHE A 183 9.69 -3.81 5.24
N VAL A 184 9.53 -4.44 6.41
CA VAL A 184 8.28 -4.41 7.17
C VAL A 184 7.91 -2.97 7.55
N ILE A 185 8.87 -2.19 8.06
CA ILE A 185 8.66 -0.79 8.46
C ILE A 185 8.28 0.08 7.24
N LEU A 186 9.03 -0.05 6.14
CA LEU A 186 8.76 0.69 4.91
C LEU A 186 7.37 0.36 4.36
N TYR A 187 6.99 -0.92 4.35
CA TYR A 187 5.69 -1.40 3.90
C TYR A 187 4.54 -0.77 4.70
N LYS A 188 4.57 -0.81 6.04
CA LYS A 188 3.50 -0.22 6.88
C LYS A 188 3.37 1.28 6.65
N THR A 189 4.51 1.96 6.57
CA THR A 189 4.58 3.40 6.33
C THR A 189 3.98 3.75 4.96
N GLN A 190 4.35 3.00 3.93
CA GLN A 190 3.86 3.21 2.57
C GLN A 190 2.35 3.03 2.46
N ILE A 191 1.81 1.93 3.01
CA ILE A 191 0.36 1.65 2.95
C ILE A 191 -0.44 2.73 3.69
N SER A 192 0.02 3.15 4.87
CA SER A 192 -0.63 4.24 5.61
C SER A 192 -0.63 5.56 4.82
N LEU A 193 0.51 5.94 4.23
CA LEU A 193 0.61 7.15 3.42
C LEU A 193 -0.25 7.09 2.14
N ALA A 194 -0.33 5.93 1.48
CA ALA A 194 -1.17 5.74 0.31
C ALA A 194 -2.66 5.94 0.65
N LYS A 195 -3.13 5.38 1.77
CA LYS A 195 -4.50 5.58 2.27
C LYS A 195 -4.78 7.04 2.61
N ILE A 196 -3.85 7.70 3.31
CA ILE A 196 -3.96 9.12 3.65
C ILE A 196 -4.04 9.98 2.37
N SER A 197 -3.22 9.71 1.35
CA SER A 197 -3.26 10.43 0.08
C SER A 197 -4.63 10.33 -0.60
N VAL A 198 -5.24 9.14 -0.61
CA VAL A 198 -6.59 8.92 -1.15
C VAL A 198 -7.64 9.71 -0.36
N CYS A 199 -7.57 9.73 0.97
CA CYS A 199 -8.47 10.54 1.80
C CYS A 199 -8.29 12.06 1.58
N LEU A 200 -7.06 12.53 1.39
CA LEU A 200 -6.77 13.94 1.09
C LEU A 200 -7.33 14.34 -0.28
N PHE A 201 -7.21 13.44 -1.27
CA PHE A 201 -7.81 13.64 -2.58
C PHE A 201 -9.35 13.73 -2.50
N LEU A 202 -9.97 12.89 -1.67
CA LEU A 202 -11.40 12.94 -1.40
C LEU A 202 -11.87 14.27 -0.79
N LEU A 203 -11.12 14.79 0.18
CA LEU A 203 -11.38 16.09 0.81
C LEU A 203 -11.39 17.25 -0.20
N ARG A 204 -10.68 17.10 -1.34
CA ARG A 204 -10.70 18.07 -2.42
C ARG A 204 -11.98 18.01 -3.25
N ILE A 205 -12.53 16.81 -3.47
CA ILE A 205 -13.75 16.59 -4.27
C ILE A 205 -15.01 16.95 -3.49
N PHE A 206 -15.11 16.49 -2.24
CA PHE A 206 -16.31 16.64 -1.42
C PHE A 206 -16.14 17.78 -0.44
N GLN A 207 -17.02 18.78 -0.55
CA GLN A 207 -17.04 19.96 0.32
C GLN A 207 -18.09 19.86 1.45
N SER A 208 -18.75 18.70 1.60
CA SER A 208 -19.73 18.45 2.67
C SER A 208 -19.05 18.48 4.04
N LYS A 209 -19.63 19.21 5.02
CA LYS A 209 -19.07 19.32 6.37
C LYS A 209 -18.96 17.96 7.07
N LEU A 210 -20.00 17.12 6.96
CA LEU A 210 -20.03 15.79 7.55
C LEU A 210 -18.92 14.90 6.98
N PHE A 211 -18.79 14.90 5.65
CA PHE A 211 -17.73 14.18 4.97
C PHE A 211 -16.34 14.65 5.39
N ARG A 212 -16.12 15.96 5.53
CA ARG A 212 -14.82 16.51 5.94
C ARG A 212 -14.42 16.06 7.34
N TYR A 213 -15.34 16.12 8.30
CA TYR A 213 -15.08 15.61 9.66
C TYR A 213 -14.76 14.10 9.63
N GLY A 214 -15.57 13.31 8.91
CA GLY A 214 -15.31 11.88 8.77
C GLY A 214 -13.95 11.58 8.14
N ALA A 215 -13.61 12.24 7.04
CA ALA A 215 -12.35 12.04 6.34
C ALA A 215 -11.13 12.44 7.19
N PHE A 216 -11.19 13.56 7.93
CA PHE A 216 -10.12 13.92 8.87
C PHE A 216 -9.97 12.90 10.01
N THR A 217 -11.08 12.37 10.54
CA THR A 217 -11.05 11.30 11.54
C THR A 217 -10.37 10.04 11.00
N ILE A 218 -10.70 9.63 9.77
CA ILE A 218 -10.05 8.47 9.14
C ILE A 218 -8.57 8.73 8.86
N ILE A 219 -8.18 9.93 8.43
CA ILE A 219 -6.78 10.29 8.24
C ILE A 219 -6.02 10.18 9.56
N ALA A 220 -6.57 10.75 10.65
CA ALA A 220 -5.97 10.67 11.97
C ALA A 220 -5.86 9.22 12.46
N LEU A 221 -6.90 8.42 12.25
CA LEU A 221 -6.91 7.00 12.60
C LEU A 221 -5.86 6.21 11.79
N ASN A 222 -5.76 6.42 10.48
CA ASN A 222 -4.75 5.77 9.63
C ASN A 222 -3.32 6.16 10.02
N ALA A 223 -3.10 7.43 10.36
CA ALA A 223 -1.81 7.89 10.85
C ALA A 223 -1.45 7.23 12.19
N ALA A 224 -2.39 7.20 13.14
CA ALA A 224 -2.20 6.54 14.43
C ALA A 224 -1.91 5.04 14.30
N ILE A 225 -2.67 4.34 13.44
CA ILE A 225 -2.44 2.92 13.12
C ILE A 225 -1.06 2.72 12.49
N GLY A 226 -0.68 3.57 11.52
CA GLY A 226 0.63 3.51 10.88
C GLY A 226 1.78 3.68 11.88
N ILE A 227 1.71 4.70 12.73
CA ILE A 227 2.71 4.96 13.79
C ILE A 227 2.77 3.79 14.77
N THR A 228 1.62 3.26 15.19
CA THR A 228 1.55 2.15 16.14
C THR A 228 2.24 0.90 15.60
N TRP A 229 1.97 0.54 14.34
CA TRP A 229 2.59 -0.63 13.72
C TRP A 229 4.08 -0.43 13.46
N VAL A 230 4.50 0.75 12.99
CA VAL A 230 5.92 1.08 12.83
C VAL A 230 6.67 0.95 14.16
N MET A 231 6.11 1.48 15.26
CA MET A 231 6.71 1.35 16.59
C MET A 231 6.72 -0.10 17.08
N THR A 232 5.63 -0.84 16.88
CA THR A 232 5.52 -2.24 17.27
C THR A 232 6.54 -3.11 16.54
N ASP A 233 6.72 -2.91 15.24
CA ASP A 233 7.68 -3.67 14.43
C ASP A 233 9.12 -3.24 14.74
N SER A 234 9.35 -1.95 15.00
CA SER A 234 10.69 -1.43 15.36
C SER A 234 11.16 -1.92 16.73
N LEU A 235 10.24 -2.08 17.69
CA LEU A 235 10.50 -2.49 19.07
C LEU A 235 10.00 -3.92 19.34
N ARG A 236 9.93 -4.76 18.30
CA ARG A 236 9.33 -6.09 18.41
C ARG A 236 10.07 -7.06 19.32
N CYS A 237 11.35 -6.81 19.56
CA CYS A 237 12.24 -7.62 20.39
C CYS A 237 12.95 -6.71 21.38
N ILE A 238 13.20 -7.24 22.58
CA ILE A 238 14.01 -6.59 23.61
C ILE A 238 15.14 -7.55 23.97
N PRO A 239 16.42 -7.18 23.71
CA PRO A 239 16.88 -6.01 22.93
C PRO A 239 16.57 -6.10 21.41
N VAL A 240 16.56 -4.94 20.73
CA VAL A 240 16.09 -4.82 19.32
C VAL A 240 16.94 -5.62 18.34
N HIS A 241 18.25 -5.76 18.59
CA HIS A 241 19.17 -6.48 17.70
C HIS A 241 18.83 -7.96 17.54
N LEU A 242 18.11 -8.53 18.52
CA LEU A 242 17.59 -9.89 18.41
C LEU A 242 16.65 -10.07 17.22
N SER A 243 16.05 -9.01 16.69
CA SER A 243 15.21 -9.10 15.49
C SER A 243 15.96 -9.66 14.26
N TRP A 244 17.29 -9.55 14.23
CA TRP A 244 18.13 -10.06 13.13
C TRP A 244 19.31 -10.93 13.59
N ASP A 245 19.69 -10.91 14.87
CA ASP A 245 20.79 -11.73 15.40
C ASP A 245 20.32 -12.95 16.21
N GLN A 246 19.03 -13.05 16.59
CA GLN A 246 18.51 -14.13 17.44
C GLN A 246 18.76 -15.53 16.87
N TRP A 247 18.82 -15.66 15.54
CA TRP A 247 19.09 -16.95 14.89
C TRP A 247 20.51 -17.47 15.17
N ALA A 248 21.47 -16.60 15.51
CA ALA A 248 22.89 -16.95 15.63
C ALA A 248 23.40 -16.97 17.07
N THR A 249 22.99 -16.00 17.89
CA THR A 249 23.63 -15.77 19.21
C THR A 249 23.06 -16.61 20.35
N GLY A 250 21.89 -17.26 20.16
CA GLY A 250 21.22 -17.99 21.26
C GLY A 250 20.94 -17.13 22.50
N GLU A 251 21.05 -15.80 22.36
CA GLU A 251 20.92 -14.83 23.43
C GLU A 251 19.48 -14.82 23.92
N GLN A 252 19.30 -14.84 25.24
CA GLN A 252 17.96 -14.79 25.82
C GLN A 252 17.37 -13.39 25.64
N GLY A 253 16.20 -13.33 25.01
CA GLY A 253 15.40 -12.13 24.95
C GLY A 253 13.96 -12.43 24.60
N THR A 254 13.12 -11.43 24.76
CA THR A 254 11.68 -11.55 24.56
C THR A 254 11.29 -10.84 23.26
N CYS A 255 10.71 -11.59 22.35
CA CYS A 255 10.16 -11.08 21.10
C CYS A 255 8.64 -11.30 21.05
N VAL A 256 7.92 -10.33 20.51
CA VAL A 256 6.47 -10.46 20.28
C VAL A 256 6.22 -11.50 19.20
N ASN A 257 5.16 -12.29 19.37
CA ASN A 257 4.73 -13.28 18.39
C ASN A 257 4.38 -12.60 17.05
N PHE A 258 5.25 -12.80 16.05
CA PHE A 258 5.10 -12.20 14.72
C PHE A 258 3.78 -12.57 14.04
N ILE A 259 3.36 -13.82 14.21
CA ILE A 259 2.19 -14.36 13.53
C ILE A 259 0.95 -13.67 14.07
N ALA A 260 0.82 -13.60 15.40
CA ALA A 260 -0.29 -12.92 16.06
C ALA A 260 -0.36 -11.44 15.66
N VAL A 261 0.77 -10.73 15.73
CA VAL A 261 0.87 -9.31 15.33
C VAL A 261 0.47 -9.11 13.86
N THR A 262 0.94 -9.97 12.96
CA THR A 262 0.64 -9.87 11.54
C THR A 262 -0.85 -10.08 11.25
N PHE A 263 -1.50 -11.02 11.91
CA PHE A 263 -2.95 -11.23 11.80
C PHE A 263 -3.74 -10.03 12.32
N VAL A 264 -3.44 -9.55 13.53
CA VAL A 264 -4.12 -8.38 14.10
C VAL A 264 -3.99 -7.17 13.18
N ASN A 265 -2.77 -6.90 12.69
CA ASN A 265 -2.56 -5.85 11.70
C ASN A 265 -3.43 -6.03 10.46
N ALA A 266 -3.52 -7.26 9.92
CA ALA A 266 -4.29 -7.51 8.72
C ALA A 266 -5.80 -7.28 8.92
N TYR A 267 -6.36 -7.74 10.05
CA TYR A 267 -7.77 -7.49 10.38
C TYR A 267 -8.07 -6.00 10.55
N VAL A 268 -7.22 -5.27 11.28
CA VAL A 268 -7.35 -3.81 11.44
C VAL A 268 -7.28 -3.11 10.09
N ASN A 269 -6.35 -3.51 9.21
CA ASN A 269 -6.18 -2.91 7.90
C ASN A 269 -7.43 -3.10 7.01
N ILE A 270 -7.99 -4.32 6.97
CA ILE A 270 -9.23 -4.64 6.26
C ILE A 270 -10.42 -3.84 6.81
N GLY A 271 -10.51 -3.70 8.14
CA GLY A 271 -11.54 -2.89 8.77
C GLY A 271 -11.50 -1.43 8.33
N VAL A 272 -10.31 -0.82 8.33
CA VAL A 272 -10.12 0.56 7.87
C VAL A 272 -10.45 0.71 6.39
N ASP A 273 -10.03 -0.23 5.54
CA ASP A 273 -10.35 -0.20 4.11
C ASP A 273 -11.85 -0.27 3.85
N THR A 274 -12.57 -1.09 4.61
CA THR A 274 -14.03 -1.19 4.54
C THR A 274 -14.68 0.16 4.88
N VAL A 275 -14.24 0.82 5.95
CA VAL A 275 -14.77 2.15 6.34
C VAL A 275 -14.47 3.19 5.25
N MET A 276 -13.26 3.17 4.69
CA MET A 276 -12.87 4.08 3.59
C MET A 276 -13.72 3.89 2.33
N VAL A 277 -14.13 2.66 2.03
CA VAL A 277 -15.04 2.35 0.90
C VAL A 277 -16.46 2.83 1.17
N LEU A 278 -16.99 2.62 2.38
CA LEU A 278 -18.38 2.96 2.73
C LEU A 278 -18.63 4.47 2.83
N MET A 279 -17.64 5.23 3.31
CA MET A 279 -17.76 6.67 3.54
C MET A 279 -18.22 7.48 2.31
N PRO A 280 -17.55 7.42 1.15
CA PRO A 280 -17.97 8.20 -0.02
C PRO A 280 -19.26 7.66 -0.65
N VAL A 281 -19.56 6.37 -0.49
CA VAL A 281 -20.79 5.76 -1.01
C VAL A 281 -22.02 6.34 -0.33
N TYR A 282 -21.98 6.49 1.01
CA TYR A 282 -23.08 7.08 1.78
C TYR A 282 -23.44 8.51 1.30
N GLU A 283 -22.43 9.36 1.06
CA GLU A 283 -22.66 10.73 0.57
C GLU A 283 -23.26 10.78 -0.84
N VAL A 284 -22.93 9.81 -1.71
CA VAL A 284 -23.51 9.76 -3.07
C VAL A 284 -24.98 9.38 -3.05
N PHE A 285 -25.39 8.47 -2.18
CA PHE A 285 -26.80 8.08 -2.08
C PHE A 285 -27.69 9.21 -1.53
N LYS A 286 -27.12 10.07 -0.66
CA LYS A 286 -27.88 11.15 -0.01
C LYS A 286 -27.97 12.42 -0.86
N LEU A 287 -27.12 12.60 -1.86
CA LEU A 287 -26.96 13.88 -2.55
C LEU A 287 -27.04 13.70 -4.08
N ASN A 288 -27.90 14.48 -4.75
CA ASN A 288 -28.02 14.56 -6.22
C ASN A 288 -26.74 15.18 -6.81
N LEU A 289 -25.66 14.40 -6.84
CA LEU A 289 -24.35 14.83 -7.28
C LEU A 289 -24.26 14.87 -8.81
N SER A 290 -23.54 15.86 -9.34
CA SER A 290 -23.21 15.93 -10.77
C SER A 290 -22.41 14.69 -11.21
N ALA A 291 -22.54 14.30 -12.48
CA ALA A 291 -21.94 13.09 -13.03
C ALA A 291 -20.43 12.97 -12.75
N ARG A 292 -19.71 14.09 -12.70
CA ARG A 292 -18.27 14.17 -12.35
C ARG A 292 -17.97 13.74 -10.91
N LYS A 293 -18.83 14.04 -9.94
CA LYS A 293 -18.66 13.64 -8.53
C LYS A 293 -19.04 12.17 -8.32
N LYS A 294 -20.12 11.70 -8.99
CA LYS A 294 -20.52 10.28 -9.01
C LYS A 294 -19.40 9.39 -9.56
N ALA A 295 -18.77 9.84 -10.65
CA ALA A 295 -17.59 9.24 -11.26
C ALA A 295 -16.40 9.11 -10.31
N GLY A 296 -16.10 10.14 -9.51
CA GLY A 296 -15.04 10.10 -8.50
C GLY A 296 -15.27 9.01 -7.45
N VAL A 297 -16.51 8.87 -6.97
CA VAL A 297 -16.86 7.82 -6.00
C VAL A 297 -16.81 6.42 -6.58
N SER A 298 -17.23 6.23 -7.84
CA SER A 298 -17.10 4.90 -8.47
C SER A 298 -15.65 4.44 -8.55
N VAL A 299 -14.71 5.35 -8.85
CA VAL A 299 -13.28 5.03 -8.87
C VAL A 299 -12.79 4.70 -7.45
N MET A 300 -13.15 5.50 -6.46
CA MET A 300 -12.85 5.23 -5.03
C MET A 300 -13.32 3.86 -4.56
N PHE A 301 -14.56 3.52 -4.87
CA PHE A 301 -15.17 2.25 -4.51
C PHE A 301 -14.41 1.08 -5.15
N ALA A 302 -14.12 1.18 -6.45
CA ALA A 302 -13.35 0.17 -7.17
C ALA A 302 -11.93 0.02 -6.58
N MET A 303 -11.27 1.14 -6.26
CA MET A 303 -9.93 1.13 -5.67
C MET A 303 -9.90 0.46 -4.29
N GLY A 304 -10.83 0.83 -3.41
CA GLY A 304 -10.87 0.24 -2.07
C GLY A 304 -11.27 -1.24 -2.09
N LEU A 305 -12.14 -1.66 -3.01
CA LEU A 305 -12.43 -3.09 -3.20
C LEU A 305 -11.20 -3.88 -3.69
N VAL A 306 -10.46 -3.34 -4.66
CA VAL A 306 -9.24 -3.98 -5.16
C VAL A 306 -8.21 -4.12 -4.04
N LEU A 307 -7.95 -3.06 -3.28
CA LEU A 307 -7.01 -3.11 -2.15
C LEU A 307 -7.46 -4.07 -1.06
N THR A 308 -8.75 -4.09 -0.73
CA THR A 308 -9.30 -5.06 0.23
C THR A 308 -9.13 -6.50 -0.25
N GLY A 309 -9.37 -6.76 -1.53
CA GLY A 309 -9.18 -8.09 -2.13
C GLY A 309 -7.72 -8.55 -2.08
N VAL A 310 -6.78 -7.67 -2.41
CA VAL A 310 -5.34 -7.95 -2.30
C VAL A 310 -4.93 -8.20 -0.84
N ALA A 311 -5.45 -7.41 0.10
CA ALA A 311 -5.20 -7.60 1.53
C ALA A 311 -5.72 -8.96 2.02
N ILE A 312 -6.91 -9.40 1.58
CA ILE A 312 -7.47 -10.72 1.90
C ILE A 312 -6.60 -11.83 1.31
N ALA A 313 -6.19 -11.72 0.05
CA ALA A 313 -5.31 -12.69 -0.59
C ALA A 313 -4.00 -12.85 0.19
N ARG A 314 -3.41 -11.75 0.65
CA ARG A 314 -2.21 -11.74 1.50
C ARG A 314 -2.42 -12.49 2.82
N VAL A 315 -3.57 -12.32 3.48
CA VAL A 315 -3.91 -13.06 4.72
C VAL A 315 -4.04 -14.56 4.47
N ILE A 316 -4.69 -14.95 3.37
CA ILE A 316 -4.84 -16.36 2.99
C ILE A 316 -3.45 -16.99 2.76
N VAL A 317 -2.60 -16.31 2.01
CA VAL A 317 -1.23 -16.77 1.76
C VAL A 317 -0.43 -16.86 3.06
N PHE A 318 -0.57 -15.87 3.96
CA PHE A 318 0.05 -15.91 5.28
C PHE A 318 -0.41 -17.11 6.11
N TRP A 319 -1.72 -17.39 6.12
CA TRP A 319 -2.30 -18.51 6.85
C TRP A 319 -1.73 -19.87 6.45
N PHE A 320 -1.54 -20.09 5.15
CA PHE A 320 -0.99 -21.33 4.60
C PHE A 320 0.53 -21.46 4.75
N ASN A 321 1.25 -20.39 5.11
CA ASN A 321 2.71 -20.40 5.22
C ASN A 321 3.22 -20.06 6.64
N ARG A 322 2.37 -20.11 7.67
CA ARG A 322 2.72 -19.63 9.03
C ARG A 322 3.66 -20.53 9.85
N TRP A 323 4.08 -21.69 9.35
CA TRP A 323 4.76 -22.72 10.15
C TRP A 323 6.27 -22.49 10.26
N ASN A 324 6.72 -21.62 11.16
CA ASN A 324 8.10 -21.07 11.32
C ASN A 324 9.35 -22.02 11.32
N THR A 325 9.30 -23.26 10.84
CA THR A 325 10.48 -24.13 10.70
C THR A 325 11.52 -23.55 9.74
N ASN A 326 11.08 -22.85 8.68
CA ASN A 326 11.98 -22.25 7.69
C ASN A 326 11.45 -20.86 7.27
N PRO A 327 11.78 -19.82 8.05
CA PRO A 327 11.14 -18.51 7.92
C PRO A 327 11.44 -17.84 6.58
N THR A 328 12.62 -18.03 5.99
CA THR A 328 13.01 -17.39 4.72
C THR A 328 12.15 -17.86 3.55
N VAL A 329 11.87 -19.16 3.44
CA VAL A 329 11.00 -19.73 2.40
C VAL A 329 9.55 -19.34 2.63
N GLN A 330 9.10 -19.47 3.86
CA GLN A 330 7.68 -19.33 4.21
C GLN A 330 7.20 -17.88 4.21
N LEU A 331 8.08 -16.94 4.53
CA LEU A 331 7.76 -15.51 4.47
C LEU A 331 7.87 -14.94 3.05
N GLN A 332 8.54 -15.62 2.12
CA GLN A 332 8.71 -15.14 0.75
C GLN A 332 7.37 -14.85 0.04
N PRO A 333 6.36 -15.74 0.07
CA PRO A 333 5.05 -15.43 -0.52
C PRO A 333 4.41 -14.17 0.05
N ILE A 334 4.54 -13.92 1.36
CA ILE A 334 3.93 -12.80 2.05
C ILE A 334 4.62 -11.48 1.66
N VAL A 335 5.95 -11.48 1.62
CA VAL A 335 6.75 -10.34 1.14
C VAL A 335 6.41 -10.04 -0.32
N HIS A 336 6.33 -11.07 -1.16
CA HIS A 336 5.98 -10.94 -2.57
C HIS A 336 4.61 -10.27 -2.79
N TRP A 337 3.57 -10.74 -2.08
CA TRP A 337 2.25 -10.11 -2.12
C TRP A 337 2.25 -8.68 -1.56
N SER A 338 3.09 -8.40 -0.56
CA SER A 338 3.24 -7.05 0.00
C SER A 338 3.84 -6.08 -1.04
N VAL A 339 4.82 -6.52 -1.85
CA VAL A 339 5.36 -5.71 -2.97
C VAL A 339 4.28 -5.41 -4.00
N ILE A 340 3.46 -6.39 -4.35
CA ILE A 340 2.34 -6.19 -5.29
C ILE A 340 1.34 -5.18 -4.71
N GLU A 341 0.98 -5.32 -3.44
CA GLU A 341 0.02 -4.46 -2.74
C GLU A 341 0.45 -2.98 -2.75
N VAL A 342 1.72 -2.67 -2.45
CA VAL A 342 2.19 -1.28 -2.42
C VAL A 342 2.12 -0.61 -3.79
N HIS A 343 2.40 -1.34 -4.87
CA HIS A 343 2.29 -0.81 -6.23
C HIS A 343 0.83 -0.63 -6.65
N ILE A 344 -0.05 -1.58 -6.32
CA ILE A 344 -1.49 -1.45 -6.55
C ILE A 344 -2.04 -0.23 -5.79
N ALA A 345 -1.61 0.01 -4.56
CA ALA A 345 -2.02 1.17 -3.77
C ALA A 345 -1.65 2.49 -4.45
N VAL A 346 -0.43 2.60 -5.01
CA VAL A 346 -0.02 3.76 -5.79
C VAL A 346 -0.84 3.90 -7.08
N MET A 347 -1.04 2.80 -7.81
CA MET A 347 -1.85 2.79 -9.03
C MET A 347 -3.24 3.34 -8.74
N CYS A 348 -3.90 2.81 -7.71
CA CYS A 348 -5.19 3.30 -7.22
C CYS A 348 -5.14 4.81 -6.95
N ALA A 349 -4.23 5.29 -6.10
CA ALA A 349 -4.15 6.72 -5.80
C ALA A 349 -3.93 7.62 -7.04
N CYS A 350 -3.37 7.10 -8.14
CA CYS A 350 -3.13 7.85 -9.38
C CYS A 350 -4.29 7.78 -10.39
N LEU A 351 -5.17 6.77 -10.32
CA LEU A 351 -6.29 6.56 -11.26
C LEU A 351 -7.25 7.75 -11.39
N PRO A 352 -7.66 8.45 -10.31
CA PRO A 352 -8.58 9.58 -10.43
C PRO A 352 -8.02 10.72 -11.29
N THR A 353 -6.74 11.03 -11.17
CA THR A 353 -6.07 12.08 -11.96
C THR A 353 -5.87 11.63 -13.40
N PHE A 354 -5.52 10.37 -13.63
CA PHE A 354 -5.41 9.79 -14.97
C PHE A 354 -6.72 9.93 -15.75
N ARG A 355 -7.86 9.60 -15.14
CA ARG A 355 -9.18 9.79 -15.75
C ARG A 355 -9.47 11.26 -16.06
N ALA A 356 -9.20 12.17 -15.12
CA ALA A 356 -9.44 13.59 -15.33
C ALA A 356 -8.65 14.12 -16.54
N MET A 357 -7.43 13.63 -16.74
CA MET A 357 -6.57 13.97 -17.87
C MET A 357 -7.07 13.38 -19.19
N LEU A 358 -7.50 12.11 -19.22
CA LEU A 358 -8.08 11.49 -20.43
C LEU A 358 -9.30 12.25 -20.95
N VAL A 359 -10.18 12.72 -20.06
CA VAL A 359 -11.35 13.52 -20.45
C VAL A 359 -10.94 14.89 -21.02
N HIS A 360 -9.82 15.46 -20.58
CA HIS A 360 -9.36 16.77 -21.05
C HIS A 360 -8.59 16.69 -22.38
N ILE A 361 -7.78 15.64 -22.57
CA ILE A 361 -6.95 15.45 -23.78
C ILE A 361 -7.75 14.78 -24.90
N PHE A 362 -8.64 13.85 -24.57
CA PHE A 362 -9.44 13.11 -25.54
C PHE A 362 -10.95 13.26 -25.26
N PRO A 363 -11.52 14.47 -25.41
CA PRO A 363 -12.95 14.70 -25.17
C PRO A 363 -13.84 13.83 -26.08
N LYS A 364 -13.31 13.37 -27.23
CA LYS A 364 -14.00 12.50 -28.20
C LYS A 364 -13.92 10.99 -27.89
N VAL A 365 -12.98 10.52 -27.07
CA VAL A 365 -12.82 9.07 -26.76
C VAL A 365 -13.73 8.65 -25.59
N LEU A 366 -14.12 9.60 -24.73
CA LEU A 366 -15.08 9.40 -23.63
C LEU A 366 -16.37 10.22 -23.80
N GLY A 367 -16.58 10.81 -24.98
CA GLY A 367 -17.72 11.65 -25.31
C GLY A 367 -18.71 10.91 -26.21
N ASN A 368 -19.81 10.45 -25.62
CA ASN A 368 -21.16 10.29 -26.20
C ASN A 368 -22.08 9.91 -25.02
N THR A 369 -23.25 10.49 -24.75
CA THR A 369 -24.18 11.35 -25.51
C THR A 369 -25.17 11.90 -24.48
N SER A 370 -25.22 13.22 -24.21
CA SER A 370 -26.39 13.82 -23.53
C SER A 370 -26.48 15.36 -23.50
N ASP A 371 -25.74 16.12 -24.32
CA ASP A 371 -25.85 17.61 -24.26
C ASP A 371 -25.79 18.30 -25.64
N GLN A 372 -26.33 17.65 -26.67
CA GLN A 372 -26.49 18.28 -27.99
C GLN A 372 -27.97 18.28 -28.41
N SER A 373 -28.80 19.05 -27.69
CA SER A 373 -30.19 19.28 -28.10
C SER A 373 -30.73 20.69 -27.78
N TYR A 374 -29.89 21.70 -27.59
CA TYR A 374 -30.40 23.07 -27.33
C TYR A 374 -29.70 24.25 -28.03
N TYR A 375 -28.70 24.03 -28.89
CA TYR A 375 -27.94 25.15 -29.48
C TYR A 375 -28.07 25.33 -30.99
N GLU A 376 -28.96 24.62 -31.67
CA GLU A 376 -29.15 24.74 -33.11
C GLU A 376 -30.54 25.27 -33.48
N GLN A 377 -30.88 26.47 -32.98
CA GLN A 377 -32.01 27.23 -33.53
C GLN A 377 -31.85 28.75 -33.39
N ARG A 378 -30.66 29.30 -33.74
CA ARG A 378 -30.47 30.76 -33.72
C ARG A 378 -29.90 31.41 -34.97
N ASN A 379 -29.77 30.68 -36.08
CA ASN A 379 -29.33 31.28 -37.36
C ASN A 379 -30.34 31.02 -38.48
N THR A 380 -31.48 31.69 -38.41
CA THR A 380 -32.26 32.04 -39.60
C THR A 380 -32.30 33.56 -39.73
N PRO A 381 -31.81 34.14 -40.85
CA PRO A 381 -31.90 35.58 -41.07
C PRO A 381 -33.37 35.96 -41.31
N SER A 382 -33.94 36.77 -40.43
CA SER A 382 -35.28 37.35 -40.58
C SER A 382 -35.29 38.40 -41.69
N LYS A 383 -36.08 38.15 -42.75
CA LYS A 383 -36.50 39.17 -43.72
C LYS A 383 -37.34 40.25 -43.01
N PRO A 384 -37.29 41.52 -43.43
CA PRO A 384 -38.15 42.56 -42.87
C PRO A 384 -39.61 42.36 -43.30
N PRO A 385 -40.61 42.60 -42.43
CA PRO A 385 -42.01 42.44 -42.80
C PRO A 385 -42.52 43.67 -43.55
N THR A 386 -43.09 43.42 -44.73
CA THR A 386 -43.86 44.38 -45.51
C THR A 386 -45.27 44.54 -44.89
N PHE A 387 -45.75 45.77 -44.82
CA PHE A 387 -47.06 46.15 -44.32
C PHE A 387 -48.16 45.70 -45.30
N GLY A 388 -49.20 45.02 -44.82
CA GLY A 388 -50.31 44.55 -45.66
C GLY A 388 -51.51 44.08 -44.83
N SER A 389 -52.62 44.78 -45.00
CA SER A 389 -53.96 44.58 -44.42
C SER A 389 -54.54 43.16 -44.61
N SER A 390 -55.32 42.69 -43.63
CA SER A 390 -56.72 42.20 -43.75
C SER A 390 -57.02 40.96 -42.88
N GLN A 391 -57.95 41.14 -41.94
CA GLN A 391 -59.01 40.22 -41.48
C GLN A 391 -58.74 38.71 -41.23
N ALA A 392 -59.02 38.29 -40.00
CA ALA A 392 -60.11 37.35 -39.62
C ALA A 392 -59.71 36.29 -38.55
N LEU A 393 -60.28 36.49 -37.35
CA LEU A 393 -60.84 35.53 -36.41
C LEU A 393 -60.21 34.12 -36.26
N SER A 394 -59.63 33.82 -35.09
CA SER A 394 -60.05 32.66 -34.27
C SER A 394 -59.47 32.72 -32.84
N LYS A 395 -60.25 32.17 -31.91
CA LYS A 395 -60.16 32.20 -30.45
C LYS A 395 -58.88 31.56 -29.89
N SER A 396 -58.31 32.13 -28.82
CA SER A 396 -58.36 31.54 -27.45
C SER A 396 -57.21 32.00 -26.53
N HIS A 397 -57.54 32.09 -25.23
CA HIS A 397 -56.71 32.17 -24.03
C HIS A 397 -55.73 33.34 -23.82
N ILE A 398 -56.14 34.24 -22.93
CA ILE A 398 -55.30 35.25 -22.27
C ILE A 398 -54.29 34.52 -21.37
N ASN A 399 -53.03 34.49 -21.77
CA ASN A 399 -51.90 34.28 -20.86
C ASN A 399 -51.13 35.60 -20.75
N LYS A 400 -51.36 36.35 -19.66
CA LYS A 400 -50.59 37.57 -19.36
C LYS A 400 -49.17 37.17 -18.98
N THR A 401 -48.22 37.43 -19.87
CA THR A 401 -46.79 37.44 -19.55
C THR A 401 -46.39 38.88 -19.24
N VAL A 402 -45.98 39.14 -18.00
CA VAL A 402 -45.42 40.44 -17.59
C VAL A 402 -43.91 40.35 -17.77
N SER A 403 -43.37 41.11 -18.73
CA SER A 403 -41.93 41.31 -18.90
C SER A 403 -41.49 42.56 -18.15
N TYR A 404 -40.61 42.41 -17.18
CA TYR A 404 -39.90 43.54 -16.57
C TYR A 404 -38.54 43.67 -17.26
N SER A 405 -38.30 44.79 -17.93
CA SER A 405 -36.96 45.21 -18.36
C SER A 405 -36.38 46.12 -17.29
N VAL A 406 -35.31 45.68 -16.63
CA VAL A 406 -34.53 46.53 -15.72
C VAL A 406 -33.40 47.14 -16.52
N ASP A 407 -33.49 48.44 -16.78
CA ASP A 407 -32.44 49.22 -17.44
C ASP A 407 -31.47 49.73 -16.36
N TYR A 408 -30.24 49.24 -16.35
CA TYR A 408 -29.20 49.72 -15.44
C TYR A 408 -28.48 50.90 -16.07
N GLY A 409 -29.08 52.09 -15.94
CA GLY A 409 -28.41 53.34 -16.19
C GLY A 409 -27.34 53.60 -15.13
N ALA A 410 -26.07 53.36 -15.48
CA ALA A 410 -24.94 53.72 -14.65
C ALA A 410 -24.85 55.26 -14.54
N ASN A 411 -25.14 55.81 -13.36
CA ASN A 411 -24.78 57.21 -13.09
C ASN A 411 -24.18 57.40 -11.69
N LYS A 412 -23.07 58.13 -11.68
CA LYS A 412 -22.17 58.36 -10.55
C LYS A 412 -22.73 59.44 -9.62
N ARG A 413 -22.67 59.14 -8.30
CA ARG A 413 -22.40 59.99 -7.12
C ARG A 413 -23.49 59.92 -6.02
N PRO A 414 -23.10 59.74 -4.74
CA PRO A 414 -24.02 59.64 -3.62
C PRO A 414 -24.18 60.99 -2.91
N GLN A 415 -25.39 61.30 -2.46
CA GLN A 415 -25.73 61.90 -1.16
C GLN A 415 -27.14 62.52 -1.19
N ARG A 416 -28.09 61.95 -0.44
CA ARG A 416 -28.78 62.58 0.71
C ARG A 416 -29.92 61.69 1.20
N HIS A 417 -30.06 61.68 2.52
CA HIS A 417 -30.98 60.91 3.35
C HIS A 417 -32.43 60.92 2.86
N SER A 418 -33.05 59.73 2.70
CA SER A 418 -34.49 59.59 2.57
C SER A 418 -35.13 59.42 3.95
N PHE A 419 -35.76 60.48 4.44
CA PHE A 419 -36.67 60.47 5.57
C PHE A 419 -37.98 59.80 5.11
N VAL A 420 -38.39 58.73 5.80
CA VAL A 420 -39.67 58.02 5.56
C VAL A 420 -40.67 58.51 6.60
N PRO A 421 -41.71 59.27 6.24
CA PRO A 421 -42.75 59.63 7.19
C PRO A 421 -43.69 58.44 7.41
N LEU A 422 -43.86 58.03 8.66
CA LEU A 422 -44.87 57.07 9.08
C LEU A 422 -46.22 57.79 9.21
N VAL A 423 -47.25 57.22 8.60
CA VAL A 423 -48.65 57.67 8.74
C VAL A 423 -49.21 57.06 10.02
N GLU A 424 -49.56 57.90 10.99
CA GLU A 424 -50.33 57.50 12.17
C GLU A 424 -51.78 57.19 11.76
N LEU A 425 -52.29 56.04 12.19
CA LEU A 425 -53.70 55.65 12.10
C LEU A 425 -54.36 56.00 13.43
N ASP A 426 -55.31 56.94 13.40
CA ASP A 426 -56.15 57.29 14.54
C ASP A 426 -57.13 56.14 14.88
N PRO A 427 -57.33 55.83 16.18
CA PRO A 427 -58.40 54.96 16.64
C PRO A 427 -59.65 55.77 17.06
N HIS A 428 -60.84 55.16 16.91
CA HIS A 428 -62.23 55.58 17.27
C HIS A 428 -63.13 55.75 16.03
N ASP A 429 -64.39 55.32 15.96
CA ASP A 429 -65.33 54.62 16.85
C ASP A 429 -66.49 54.09 15.97
N HIS A 430 -67.21 53.08 16.51
CA HIS A 430 -68.47 52.44 16.08
C HIS A 430 -68.42 51.12 15.29
#